data_AF-A0A367YME3-F1
#
_entry.id   AF-A0A367YME3-F1
#
_cell.length_a   1.000
_cell.length_b   1.000
_cell.length_c   1.000
_cell.angle_alpha   90.00
_cell.angle_beta   90.00
_cell.angle_gamma   90.00
#
_symmetry.space_group_name_H-M   'P 1'
#
loop_
_entity.id
_entity.type
_entity.pdbx_description
1 polymer ?
#
loop_
_entity_poly.entity_id
_entity_poly.type
_entity_poly.pdbx_seq_one_letter_code
_entity_poly.pdbx_strand_id
1 'polypeptide(L)'
;MAGTLHPDREFERYNVAKDKLGHYFRFKPRSAFFNIIFMGLIPVGVFYLAYGTEGYVSIADRFRKQPVLLTDYVPRAKRQQKVPAEVIEDDDE
;
A
#
# COMPACT_ATOMS: atom_id res chain seq x y z
N MET A 1 -23.20 32.66 -4.74
CA MET A 1 -22.84 31.89 -5.95
C MET A 1 -22.68 32.90 -7.07
N ALA A 2 -21.45 33.14 -7.55
CA ALA A 2 -21.20 34.12 -8.61
C ALA A 2 -21.92 33.67 -9.89
N GLY A 3 -22.78 34.53 -10.44
CA GLY A 3 -23.63 34.25 -11.62
C GLY A 3 -22.87 34.22 -12.95
N THR A 4 -21.59 33.86 -12.93
CA THR A 4 -20.72 33.82 -14.12
C THR A 4 -20.77 32.47 -14.84
N LEU A 5 -21.27 31.42 -14.21
CA LEU A 5 -21.40 30.09 -14.81
C LEU A 5 -22.75 29.98 -15.52
N HIS A 6 -22.72 29.83 -16.85
CA HIS A 6 -23.92 29.53 -17.61
C HIS A 6 -24.28 28.05 -17.46
N PRO A 7 -25.51 27.71 -17.04
CA PRO A 7 -25.92 26.32 -16.90
C PRO A 7 -26.04 25.67 -18.28
N ASP A 8 -25.23 24.63 -18.50
CA ASP A 8 -25.38 23.74 -19.66
C ASP A 8 -26.28 22.57 -19.26
N ARG A 9 -27.44 22.48 -19.92
CA ARG A 9 -28.45 21.45 -19.66
C ARG A 9 -27.91 20.04 -19.86
N GLU A 10 -27.04 19.82 -20.84
CA GLU A 10 -26.52 18.47 -21.10
C GLU A 10 -25.45 18.09 -20.08
N PHE A 11 -24.66 19.06 -19.61
CA PHE A 11 -23.71 18.86 -18.52
C PHE A 11 -24.43 18.55 -17.19
N GLU A 12 -25.51 19.27 -16.88
CA GLU A 12 -26.33 19.01 -15.69
C GLU A 12 -26.94 17.61 -15.72
N ARG A 13 -27.46 17.17 -16.88
CA ARG A 13 -27.98 15.80 -17.06
C ARG A 13 -26.92 14.74 -16.84
N TYR A 14 -25.72 14.94 -17.38
CA TYR A 14 -24.61 14.03 -17.14
C TYR A 14 -24.24 13.95 -15.66
N ASN A 15 -24.16 15.09 -14.98
CA ASN A 15 -23.85 15.14 -13.54
C ASN A 15 -24.93 14.42 -12.71
N VAL A 16 -26.20 14.68 -12.97
CA VAL A 16 -27.32 14.00 -12.29
C VAL A 16 -27.29 12.49 -12.57
N ALA A 17 -26.96 12.06 -13.78
CA ALA A 17 -26.83 10.64 -14.12
C ALA A 17 -25.63 9.99 -13.40
N LYS A 18 -24.51 10.71 -13.31
CA LYS A 18 -23.29 10.27 -12.63
C LYS A 18 -23.51 10.12 -11.12
N ASP A 19 -24.19 11.07 -10.49
CA ASP A 19 -24.51 11.02 -9.07
C ASP A 19 -25.44 9.85 -8.75
N LYS A 20 -26.37 9.54 -9.67
CA LYS A 20 -27.32 8.43 -9.51
C LYS A 20 -26.79 7.07 -9.93
N LEU A 21 -25.54 6.96 -10.38
CA LEU A 21 -24.96 5.73 -10.94
C LEU A 21 -25.02 4.56 -9.94
N GLY A 22 -24.87 4.84 -8.64
CA GLY A 22 -24.98 3.84 -7.57
C GLY A 22 -26.39 3.24 -7.43
N HIS A 23 -27.45 4.03 -7.65
CA HIS A 23 -28.83 3.56 -7.49
C HIS A 23 -29.24 2.55 -8.57
N TYR A 24 -28.62 2.62 -9.74
CA TYR A 24 -28.88 1.70 -10.86
C TYR A 24 -27.88 0.55 -10.94
N PHE A 25 -26.92 0.48 -10.01
CA PHE A 25 -25.93 -0.58 -9.98
C PHE A 25 -26.60 -1.94 -9.70
N ARG A 26 -26.24 -2.95 -10.48
CA ARG A 26 -26.65 -4.34 -10.28
C ARG A 26 -25.44 -5.24 -10.39
N PHE A 27 -25.33 -6.20 -9.47
CA PHE A 27 -24.27 -7.19 -9.50
C PHE A 27 -24.46 -8.13 -10.69
N LYS A 28 -23.70 -7.87 -11.76
CA LYS A 28 -23.48 -8.77 -12.89
C LYS A 28 -22.18 -9.55 -12.65
N PRO A 29 -21.99 -10.73 -13.27
CA PRO A 29 -20.77 -11.53 -13.08
C PRO A 29 -19.48 -10.75 -13.40
N ARG A 30 -19.50 -9.91 -14.45
CA ARG A 30 -18.36 -9.04 -14.79
C ARG A 30 -18.05 -8.01 -13.70
N SER A 31 -19.05 -7.36 -13.13
CA SER A 31 -18.85 -6.39 -12.04
C SER A 31 -18.45 -7.06 -10.72
N ALA A 32 -18.96 -8.27 -10.45
CA ALA A 32 -18.58 -9.04 -9.27
C ALA A 32 -17.09 -9.41 -9.34
N PHE A 33 -16.63 -9.90 -10.50
CA PHE A 33 -15.22 -10.20 -10.72
C PHE A 33 -14.32 -8.98 -10.55
N PHE A 34 -14.71 -7.84 -11.13
CA PHE A 34 -14.00 -6.57 -10.94
C PHE A 34 -13.89 -6.20 -9.45
N ASN A 35 -14.99 -6.26 -8.71
CA ASN A 35 -14.98 -5.95 -7.28
C ASN A 35 -14.10 -6.91 -6.48
N ILE A 36 -14.13 -8.22 -6.77
CA ILE A 36 -13.29 -9.19 -6.06
C ILE A 36 -11.80 -8.88 -6.25
N ILE A 37 -11.39 -8.52 -7.47
CA ILE A 37 -9.99 -8.17 -7.74
C ILE A 37 -9.61 -6.87 -7.05
N PHE A 38 -10.37 -5.80 -7.29
CA PHE A 38 -9.98 -4.45 -6.90
C PHE A 38 -10.23 -4.13 -5.43
N MET A 39 -11.30 -4.67 -4.84
CA MET A 39 -11.62 -4.47 -3.42
C MET A 39 -11.08 -5.59 -2.53
N GLY A 40 -10.82 -6.78 -3.09
CA GLY A 40 -10.36 -7.94 -2.32
C GLY A 40 -8.89 -8.25 -2.56
N LEU A 41 -8.58 -8.81 -3.73
CA LEU A 41 -7.28 -9.41 -4.02
C LEU A 41 -6.14 -8.38 -3.96
N ILE A 42 -6.33 -7.20 -4.57
CA ILE A 42 -5.31 -6.16 -4.60
C ILE A 42 -5.00 -5.64 -3.19
N PRO A 43 -5.97 -5.15 -2.39
CA PRO A 43 -5.68 -4.67 -1.04
C PRO A 43 -5.07 -5.73 -0.13
N VAL A 44 -5.58 -6.97 -0.18
CA VAL A 44 -5.04 -8.07 0.65
C VAL A 44 -3.62 -8.43 0.23
N GLY A 45 -3.35 -8.51 -1.07
CA GLY A 45 -2.01 -8.79 -1.60
C GLY A 45 -1.01 -7.70 -1.25
N VAL A 46 -1.39 -6.43 -1.43
CA VAL A 46 -0.57 -5.28 -1.05
C VAL A 46 -0.31 -5.28 0.45
N PHE A 47 -1.33 -5.52 1.28
CA PHE A 47 -1.18 -5.60 2.72
C PHE A 47 -0.20 -6.71 3.13
N TYR A 48 -0.37 -7.91 2.59
CA TYR A 48 0.52 -9.04 2.88
C TYR A 48 1.97 -8.74 2.50
N LEU A 49 2.20 -8.17 1.31
CA LEU A 49 3.54 -7.79 0.87
C LEU A 49 4.12 -6.65 1.71
N ALA A 50 3.33 -5.64 2.06
CA ALA A 50 3.77 -4.52 2.86
C ALA A 50 4.23 -4.97 4.26
N TYR A 51 3.43 -5.81 4.93
CA TYR A 51 3.81 -6.36 6.25
C TYR A 51 4.92 -7.42 6.16
N GLY A 52 5.02 -8.12 5.04
CA GLY A 52 6.09 -9.06 4.76
C GLY A 52 7.43 -8.37 4.54
N THR A 53 7.42 -7.19 3.91
CA THR A 53 8.61 -6.39 3.55
C THR A 53 8.84 -5.19 4.47
N GLU A 54 8.03 -5.04 5.51
CA GLU A 54 8.17 -4.00 6.53
C GLU A 54 9.56 -4.11 7.18
N GLY A 55 10.33 -3.02 7.10
CA GLY A 55 11.68 -2.94 7.65
C GLY A 55 12.80 -3.49 6.76
N TYR A 56 12.50 -4.08 5.59
CA TYR A 56 13.54 -4.56 4.66
C TYR A 56 14.29 -3.43 3.97
N VAL A 57 13.62 -2.31 3.70
CA VAL A 57 14.22 -1.12 3.08
C VAL A 57 13.93 0.09 3.96
N SER A 58 14.86 0.41 4.86
CA SER A 58 14.85 1.65 5.63
C SER A 58 15.52 2.77 4.84
N ILE A 59 14.74 3.70 4.30
CA ILE A 59 15.27 4.93 3.67
C ILE A 59 15.98 5.80 4.73
N ALA A 60 15.52 5.72 5.98
CA ALA A 60 16.08 6.48 7.09
C ALA A 60 17.51 6.04 7.45
N ASP A 61 17.85 4.76 7.29
CA ASP A 61 19.18 4.23 7.64
C ASP A 61 20.25 4.63 6.62
N ARG A 62 19.87 5.00 5.39
CA ARG A 62 20.84 5.42 4.35
C ARG A 62 21.49 6.78 4.66
N PHE A 63 20.82 7.64 5.42
CA PHE A 63 21.31 8.98 5.76
C PHE A 63 21.49 9.22 7.27
N ARG A 64 21.05 8.29 8.13
CA ARG A 64 21.30 8.37 9.57
C ARG A 64 22.66 7.81 9.95
N LYS A 65 23.40 8.61 10.71
CA LYS A 65 24.65 8.20 11.38
C LYS A 65 24.48 7.91 12.87
N GLN A 66 23.31 8.21 13.45
CA GLN A 66 23.04 8.07 14.88
C GLN A 66 21.59 7.58 15.11
N PRO A 67 21.34 6.77 16.16
CA PRO A 67 20.02 6.26 16.50
C PRO A 67 19.10 7.39 17.01
N VAL A 68 17.79 7.27 16.73
CA VAL A 68 16.76 8.25 17.18
C VAL A 68 16.47 8.13 18.65
N LEU A 69 16.59 6.91 19.15
CA LEU A 69 16.27 6.55 20.52
C LEU A 69 17.61 6.34 21.23
N LEU A 70 17.82 7.07 22.32
CA LEU A 70 18.96 6.94 23.24
C LEU A 70 18.89 5.64 24.06
N THR A 71 17.78 4.90 23.96
CA THR A 71 17.56 3.59 24.57
C THR A 71 17.59 2.50 23.50
N ASP A 72 18.06 1.31 23.86
CA ASP A 72 18.09 0.12 23.00
C ASP A 72 16.76 -0.06 22.25
N TYR A 73 16.75 0.36 21.00
CA TYR A 73 15.65 0.10 20.10
C TYR A 73 15.59 -1.42 19.88
N VAL A 74 14.60 -2.10 20.46
CA VAL A 74 14.36 -3.54 20.26
C VAL A 74 13.55 -3.72 18.98
N PRO A 75 14.13 -4.23 17.87
CA PRO A 75 13.36 -4.59 16.69
C PRO A 75 12.58 -5.88 16.99
N ARG A 76 11.28 -5.93 16.69
CA ARG A 76 10.54 -7.21 16.71
C ARG A 76 11.12 -8.13 15.62
N ALA A 77 11.37 -9.40 15.96
CA ALA A 77 12.06 -10.33 15.06
C ALA A 77 11.30 -10.58 13.75
N LYS A 78 11.91 -10.18 12.62
CA LYS A 78 11.75 -10.84 11.32
C LYS A 78 13.13 -10.90 10.63
N ARG A 79 13.86 -11.99 10.84
CA ARG A 79 15.13 -12.27 10.17
C ARG A 79 15.07 -13.65 9.54
N GLN A 80 15.04 -13.70 8.21
CA GLN A 80 15.67 -14.77 7.44
C GLN A 80 16.44 -14.15 6.29
N GLN A 81 17.51 -13.43 6.65
CA GLN A 81 18.55 -13.08 5.69
C GLN A 81 19.58 -14.19 5.78
N LYS A 82 19.58 -15.10 4.79
CA LYS A 82 20.63 -16.12 4.64
C LYS A 82 21.96 -15.38 4.44
N VAL A 83 22.79 -15.36 5.46
CA VAL A 83 24.20 -14.97 5.37
C VAL A 83 24.96 -16.25 4.96
N PRO A 84 25.77 -16.25 3.89
CA PRO A 84 26.63 -17.38 3.59
C PRO A 84 27.66 -17.50 4.71
N ALA A 85 27.88 -18.72 5.19
CA ALA A 85 28.84 -19.01 6.24
C ALA A 85 30.25 -18.68 5.74
N GLU A 86 30.86 -17.63 6.30
CA GLU A 86 32.32 -17.55 6.35
C GLU A 86 32.76 -18.31 7.59
N VAL A 87 33.46 -19.41 7.30
CA VAL A 87 34.21 -20.24 8.24
C VAL A 87 35.33 -19.37 8.80
N ILE A 88 35.26 -19.07 10.09
CA ILE A 88 36.43 -18.58 10.83
C ILE A 88 37.20 -19.85 11.22
N GLU A 89 38.26 -20.15 10.47
CA GLU A 89 39.35 -20.99 10.96
C GLU A 89 40.13 -20.15 11.96
N ASP A 90 39.86 -20.35 13.25
CA ASP A 90 40.80 -19.94 14.30
C ASP A 90 41.82 -21.07 14.43
N ASP A 91 42.90 -20.95 13.65
CA ASP A 91 44.23 -21.42 14.04
C ASP A 91 44.66 -20.54 15.22
N ASP A 92 44.76 -21.10 16.41
CA ASP A 92 45.63 -20.57 17.47
C ASP A 92 46.11 -21.75 18.34
N GLU A 93 47.45 -21.84 18.43
CA GLU A 93 48.27 -22.83 19.15
C GLU A 93 48.02 -22.91 20.67
#